data_AF-A0A7K4F681-F1
#
_entry.id   AF-A0A7K4F681-F1
#
_cell.length_a   1.000
_cell.length_b   1.000
_cell.length_c   1.000
_cell.angle_alpha   90.00
_cell.angle_beta   90.00
_cell.angle_gamma   90.00
#
_symmetry.space_group_name_H-M   'P 1'
#
loop_
_entity.id
_entity.type
_entity.pdbx_description
1 polymer ?
#
loop_
_entity_poly.entity_id
_entity_poly.type
_entity_poly.pdbx_seq_one_letter_code
_entity_poly.pdbx_strand_id
1 'polypeptide(L)' 'PVAKGSGTMLAKNDGTVLWFCSAKCKKNMLELKRDPRKLKWTKKYVKGGIRKK' A
#
# COMPACT_ATOMS: atom_id res chain seq x y z
N PRO A 1 -8.81 2.44 -5.75
CA PRO A 1 -10.07 1.77 -5.34
C PRO A 1 -9.90 0.25 -5.34
N VAL A 2 -10.19 -0.40 -4.21
CA VAL A 2 -10.29 -1.87 -4.11
C VAL A 2 -11.72 -2.26 -4.48
N ALA A 3 -11.90 -3.30 -5.29
CA ALA A 3 -13.24 -3.73 -5.72
C ALA A 3 -14.02 -4.33 -4.53
N LYS A 4 -15.33 -4.03 -4.44
CA LYS A 4 -16.21 -4.52 -3.37
C LYS A 4 -16.23 -6.07 -3.38
N GLY A 5 -16.16 -6.69 -2.21
CA GLY A 5 -16.06 -8.16 -2.09
C GLY A 5 -14.69 -8.76 -2.38
N SER A 6 -13.66 -7.92 -2.57
CA SER A 6 -12.29 -8.37 -2.81
C SER A 6 -11.28 -7.60 -1.95
N GLY A 7 -10.11 -8.19 -1.76
CA GLY A 7 -9.04 -7.61 -0.93
C GLY A 7 -9.07 -8.07 0.52
N THR A 8 -8.23 -7.46 1.34
CA THR A 8 -8.07 -7.82 2.76
C THR A 8 -8.06 -6.57 3.61
N MET A 9 -8.86 -6.57 4.67
CA MET A 9 -8.85 -5.54 5.70
C MET A 9 -7.88 -5.96 6.81
N LEU A 10 -6.99 -5.05 7.22
CA LEU A 10 -6.16 -5.20 8.40
C LEU A 10 -6.51 -4.09 9.38
N ALA A 11 -7.11 -4.46 10.51
CA ALA A 11 -7.26 -3.58 11.66
C ALA A 11 -5.97 -3.63 12.48
N LYS A 12 -5.38 -2.47 12.75
CA LYS A 12 -4.24 -2.33 13.67
C LYS A 12 -4.72 -2.04 15.09
N ASN A 13 -3.84 -2.27 16.06
CA ASN A 13 -4.12 -2.00 17.48
C ASN A 13 -4.34 -0.51 17.80
N ASP A 14 -3.86 0.40 16.93
CA ASP A 14 -4.10 1.85 17.04
C ASP A 14 -5.49 2.27 16.53
N GLY A 15 -6.34 1.31 16.12
CA GLY A 15 -7.65 1.56 15.53
C GLY A 15 -7.61 1.91 14.04
N THR A 16 -6.43 2.00 13.42
CA THR A 16 -6.34 2.29 11.99
C THR A 16 -6.67 1.08 11.15
N VAL A 17 -7.54 1.28 10.15
CA VAL A 17 -7.96 0.22 9.22
C VAL A 17 -7.24 0.40 7.89
N LEU A 18 -6.44 -0.59 7.52
CA LEU A 18 -5.76 -0.66 6.23
C LEU A 18 -6.50 -1.61 5.28
N TRP A 19 -6.76 -1.12 4.07
CA TRP A 19 -7.36 -1.92 3.01
C TRP A 19 -6.32 -2.30 1.96
N PHE A 20 -6.14 -3.60 1.76
CA PHE A 20 -5.22 -4.14 0.78
C PHE A 20 -5.93 -4.69 -0.44
N CYS A 21 -5.37 -4.36 -1.61
CA CYS A 21 -5.87 -4.79 -2.90
C CYS A 21 -5.64 -6.29 -3.19
N SER A 22 -4.53 -6.84 -2.66
CA SER A 22 -4.02 -8.18 -2.97
C SER A 22 -2.95 -8.58 -1.95
N ALA A 23 -2.56 -9.86 -1.94
CA ALA A 23 -1.45 -10.34 -1.12
C ALA A 23 -0.12 -9.62 -1.43
N LYS A 24 0.11 -9.22 -2.69
CA LYS A 24 1.28 -8.42 -3.09
C LYS A 24 1.30 -7.05 -2.42
N CYS A 25 0.14 -6.37 -2.39
CA CYS A 25 -0.04 -5.09 -1.68
C CYS A 25 0.28 -5.26 -0.17
N LYS A 26 -0.20 -6.34 0.45
CA LYS A 26 0.00 -6.65 1.88
C LYS A 26 1.48 -6.89 2.22
N LYS A 27 2.15 -7.82 1.52
CA LYS A 27 3.57 -8.15 1.77
C LYS A 27 4.49 -6.95 1.58
N ASN A 28 4.27 -6.17 0.53
CA ASN A 28 5.12 -5.03 0.23
C ASN A 28 5.04 -3.92 1.30
N MET A 29 3.88 -3.76 1.96
CA MET A 29 3.69 -2.76 3.02
C MET A 29 4.08 -3.28 4.41
N LEU A 30 3.71 -4.52 4.77
CA LEU A 30 3.90 -5.05 6.12
C LEU A 30 5.28 -5.69 6.33
N GLU A 31 5.70 -6.55 5.40
CA GLU A 31 6.96 -7.29 5.52
C GLU A 31 8.13 -6.43 5.00
N LEU A 32 8.00 -5.95 3.76
CA LEU A 32 9.08 -5.23 3.08
C LEU A 32 9.13 -3.74 3.42
N LYS A 33 8.08 -3.20 4.07
CA LYS A 33 7.95 -1.79 4.47
C LYS A 33 8.28 -0.79 3.34
N ARG A 34 7.96 -1.15 2.09
CA ARG A 34 8.29 -0.33 0.92
C ARG A 34 7.22 0.73 0.68
N ASP A 35 7.67 1.94 0.39
CA ASP A 35 6.77 3.04 -0.01
C ASP A 35 6.30 2.83 -1.46
N PRO A 36 4.98 2.71 -1.72
CA PRO A 36 4.45 2.51 -3.07
C PRO A 36 4.88 3.63 -4.03
N ARG A 37 5.09 4.85 -3.55
CA ARG A 37 5.47 6.01 -4.37
C ARG A 37 6.83 5.86 -5.04
N LYS A 38 7.71 4.98 -4.52
CA LYS A 38 9.04 4.70 -5.09
C LYS A 38 9.02 3.54 -6.10
N LEU A 39 7.96 2.74 -6.12
CA LEU A 39 7.87 1.52 -6.91
C LEU A 39 7.17 1.79 -8.24
N LYS A 40 7.92 1.67 -9.35
CA LYS A 40 7.47 1.95 -10.73
C LYS A 40 6.19 1.21 -11.15
N TRP A 41 5.93 0.04 -10.58
CA TRP A 41 4.77 -0.79 -10.93
C TRP A 41 3.47 -0.38 -10.22
N THR A 42 3.53 0.53 -9.24
CA THR A 42 2.32 0.97 -8.53
C THR A 42 1.69 2.15 -9.24
N LYS A 43 0.35 2.25 -9.16
CA LYS A 43 -0.41 3.39 -9.69
C LYS A 43 -0.09 4.73 -8.99
N LYS A 44 0.61 4.68 -7.84
CA LYS A 44 0.97 5.86 -7.03
C LYS A 44 2.43 6.25 -7.20
N TYR A 45 3.14 5.63 -8.14
CA TYR A 45 4.53 5.92 -8.42
C TYR A 45 4.74 7.38 -8.83
N VAL A 46 5.76 8.02 -8.25
CA VAL A 46 6.18 9.39 -8.61
C VAL A 46 7.51 9.32 -9.34
N LYS A 47 7.50 9.62 -10.64
CA LYS A 47 8.70 9.71 -11.47
C LYS A 47 9.51 10.93 -11.03
N GLY A 48 10.80 10.73 -10.72
CA GLY A 48 11.67 11.80 -10.19
C GLY A 48 11.80 11.83 -8.66
N GLY A 49 11.15 10.91 -7.94
CA GLY A 49 11.28 10.79 -6.49
C GLY A 49 10.31 11.68 -5.70
N ILE A 50 10.15 11.37 -4.42
CA ILE A 50 9.30 12.13 -3.50
C ILE A 50 10.12 13.36 -3.07
N ARG A 51 9.64 14.58 -3.34
CA ARG A 51 10.19 15.80 -2.71
C ARG A 51 9.95 15.67 -1.21
N LYS A 52 10.96 15.22 -0.46
CA LYS A 52 10.95 15.36 1.00
C LYS A 52 11.17 16.85 1.27
N LYS A 53 10.15 17.52 1.80
CA LYS A 53 10.31 18.82 2.42
C LYS A 53 11.03 18.65 3.75
#